data_AF-A0A520JCX1-F1
#
_entry.id   AF-A0A520JCX1-F1
#
_cell.length_a   1.000
_cell.length_b   1.000
_cell.length_c   1.000
_cell.angle_alpha   90.00
_cell.angle_beta   90.00
_cell.angle_gamma   90.00
#
_symmetry.space_group_name_H-M   'P 1'
#
loop_
_entity.id
_entity.type
_entity.pdbx_description
1 polymer ?
#
loop_
_entity_poly.entity_id
_entity_poly.type
_entity_poly.pdbx_seq_one_letter_code
_entity_poly.pdbx_strand_id
1 'polypeptide(L)'
;RPALAAFLEGHAWQDDLARLFAQLGQGLSEGLADQPALWTHNDWHPSNLLWASDGTVATTFDFGLADRTCALHDLATALERTAIAWLDLGHGADETLASADAARALLAGYATVRPLEAEDVETVARLLPLVHVEFALSEIDYFNGVLGNASDATLAWDGYLLGHARWFLSRAGQAFLHAIRMPAGA
;
A
#
# COMPACT_ATOMS: atom_id res chain seq x y z
N ARG A 1 8.55 10.45 16.56
CA ARG A 1 7.08 10.53 16.40
C ARG A 1 6.42 10.48 17.79
N PRO A 2 6.50 11.56 18.60
CA PRO A 2 5.97 11.56 19.97
C PRO A 2 4.44 11.45 20.03
N ALA A 3 3.74 12.05 19.07
CA ALA A 3 2.28 11.99 19.03
C ALA A 3 1.77 10.59 18.70
N LEU A 4 2.43 9.89 17.77
CA LEU A 4 2.20 8.46 17.54
C LEU A 4 2.46 7.64 18.82
N ALA A 5 3.59 7.87 19.49
CA ALA A 5 3.89 7.13 20.74
C ALA A 5 2.79 7.32 21.81
N ALA A 6 2.32 8.55 22.01
CA ALA A 6 1.24 8.84 22.94
C ALA A 6 -0.09 8.19 22.55
N PHE A 7 -0.43 8.15 21.25
CA PHE A 7 -1.60 7.43 20.75
C PHE A 7 -1.51 5.92 21.07
N LEU A 8 -0.32 5.33 20.86
CA LEU A 8 -0.08 3.90 21.05
C LEU A 8 -0.12 3.46 22.53
N GLU A 9 0.05 4.36 23.51
CA GLU A 9 -0.03 4.02 24.95
C GLU A 9 -1.39 3.41 25.34
N GLY A 10 -2.46 3.78 24.62
CA GLY A 10 -3.81 3.25 24.83
C GLY A 10 -4.13 1.96 24.06
N HIS A 11 -3.18 1.43 23.27
CA HIS A 11 -3.43 0.35 22.32
C HIS A 11 -2.52 -0.86 22.60
N ALA A 12 -3.04 -2.07 22.39
CA ALA A 12 -2.25 -3.30 22.40
C ALA A 12 -1.45 -3.45 21.09
N TRP A 13 -0.78 -2.39 20.67
CA TRP A 13 -0.24 -2.24 19.32
C TRP A 13 0.82 -3.29 18.99
N GLN A 14 1.63 -3.71 19.97
CA GLN A 14 2.62 -4.77 19.75
C GLN A 14 1.93 -6.07 19.36
N ASP A 15 0.86 -6.43 20.07
CA ASP A 15 0.12 -7.66 19.83
C ASP A 15 -0.62 -7.62 18.49
N ASP A 16 -1.21 -6.47 18.14
CA ASP A 16 -1.89 -6.27 16.87
C ASP A 16 -0.92 -6.35 15.68
N LEU A 17 0.20 -5.63 15.74
CA LEU A 17 1.21 -5.68 14.68
C LEU A 17 1.90 -7.03 14.61
N ALA A 18 2.19 -7.69 15.75
CA ALA A 18 2.77 -9.03 15.75
C ALA A 18 1.84 -10.04 15.06
N ARG A 19 0.54 -10.03 15.36
CA ARG A 19 -0.46 -10.85 14.65
C ARG A 19 -0.49 -10.54 13.16
N LEU A 20 -0.46 -9.25 12.81
CA LEU A 20 -0.52 -8.80 11.44
C LEU A 20 0.69 -9.31 10.63
N PHE A 21 1.90 -9.07 11.11
CA PHE A 21 3.13 -9.50 10.44
C PHE A 21 3.28 -11.03 10.43
N ALA A 22 2.79 -11.73 11.45
CA ALA A 22 2.76 -13.20 11.44
C ALA A 22 1.87 -13.76 10.31
N GLN A 23 0.78 -13.07 9.97
CA GLN A 23 -0.16 -13.51 8.92
C GLN A 23 0.25 -13.07 7.51
N LEU A 24 0.81 -11.85 7.38
CA LEU A 24 1.02 -11.20 6.07
C LEU A 24 2.50 -10.98 5.71
N GLY A 25 3.42 -11.05 6.68
CA GLY A 25 4.84 -10.75 6.48
C GLY A 25 5.70 -11.93 6.02
N GLN A 26 5.14 -13.15 5.93
CA GLN A 26 5.93 -14.34 5.64
C GLN A 26 6.61 -14.26 4.27
N GLY A 27 7.95 -14.41 4.25
CA GLY A 27 8.76 -14.41 3.03
C GLY A 27 9.02 -13.02 2.44
N LEU A 28 8.46 -11.95 3.03
CA LEU A 28 8.61 -10.61 2.50
C LEU A 28 10.04 -10.07 2.72
N SER A 29 10.64 -10.34 3.88
CA SER A 29 12.02 -9.94 4.17
C SER A 29 13.02 -10.52 3.17
N GLU A 30 12.84 -11.78 2.79
CA GLU A 30 13.69 -12.50 1.86
C GLU A 30 13.55 -11.91 0.44
N GLY A 31 12.31 -11.70 -0.03
CA GLY A 31 12.07 -11.11 -1.35
C GLY A 31 12.56 -9.65 -1.47
N LEU A 32 12.56 -8.90 -0.37
CA LEU A 32 13.06 -7.52 -0.33
C LEU A 32 14.58 -7.42 -0.13
N ALA A 33 15.23 -8.42 0.46
CA ALA A 33 16.66 -8.37 0.80
C ALA A 33 17.56 -8.18 -0.43
N ASP A 34 17.16 -8.75 -1.57
CA ASP A 34 17.92 -8.68 -2.82
C ASP A 34 17.55 -7.45 -3.68
N GLN A 35 16.56 -6.65 -3.26
CA GLN A 35 16.13 -5.48 -4.02
C GLN A 35 17.09 -4.29 -3.79
N PRO A 36 17.50 -3.59 -4.86
CA PRO A 36 18.35 -2.41 -4.71
C PRO A 36 17.66 -1.33 -3.88
N ALA A 37 18.38 -0.81 -2.87
CA ALA A 37 17.93 0.33 -2.10
C ALA A 37 17.95 1.60 -2.97
N LEU A 38 16.81 2.26 -3.10
CA LEU A 38 16.61 3.44 -3.95
C LEU A 38 15.87 4.54 -3.19
N TRP A 39 16.08 5.80 -3.58
CA TRP A 39 15.15 6.86 -3.21
C TRP A 39 13.85 6.67 -4.00
N THR A 40 12.77 6.48 -3.26
CA THR A 40 11.43 6.23 -3.79
C THR A 40 10.48 7.35 -3.38
N HIS A 41 9.34 7.45 -4.04
CA HIS A 41 8.33 8.46 -3.75
C HIS A 41 7.53 8.13 -2.48
N ASN A 42 7.27 6.84 -2.26
CA ASN A 42 6.43 6.25 -1.20
C ASN A 42 4.96 6.71 -1.16
N ASP A 43 4.52 7.47 -2.16
CA ASP A 43 3.13 7.87 -2.36
C ASP A 43 2.84 8.10 -3.85
N TRP A 44 3.39 7.23 -4.69
CA TRP A 44 3.30 7.37 -6.14
C TRP A 44 1.92 6.92 -6.63
N HIS A 45 1.01 7.85 -6.87
CA HIS A 45 -0.34 7.57 -7.37
C HIS A 45 -0.88 8.66 -8.30
N PRO A 46 -1.98 8.42 -9.06
CA PRO A 46 -2.42 9.32 -10.13
C PRO A 46 -2.68 10.78 -9.73
N SER A 47 -3.08 11.04 -8.49
CA SER A 47 -3.32 12.40 -7.98
C SER A 47 -2.03 13.18 -7.69
N ASN A 48 -0.90 12.50 -7.53
CA ASN A 48 0.44 13.09 -7.37
C ASN A 48 1.17 13.23 -8.72
N LEU A 49 0.43 13.10 -9.83
CA LEU A 49 0.89 13.27 -11.19
C LEU A 49 0.13 14.40 -11.88
N LEU A 50 0.84 15.27 -12.59
CA LEU A 50 0.26 16.21 -13.53
C LEU A 50 0.28 15.57 -14.92
N TRP A 51 -0.86 15.65 -15.61
CA TRP A 51 -1.08 15.01 -16.91
C TRP A 51 -1.16 16.05 -18.02
N ALA A 52 -0.52 15.78 -19.15
CA ALA A 52 -0.70 16.54 -20.38
C ALA A 52 -2.02 16.16 -21.06
N SER A 53 -2.47 16.99 -22.02
CA SER A 53 -3.73 16.76 -22.75
C SER A 53 -3.75 15.48 -23.58
N ASP A 54 -2.58 14.93 -23.91
CA ASP A 54 -2.43 13.66 -24.63
C ASP A 54 -2.40 12.43 -23.70
N GLY A 55 -2.58 12.63 -22.39
CA GLY A 55 -2.58 11.56 -21.41
C GLY A 55 -1.19 11.12 -20.94
N THR A 56 -0.11 11.81 -21.35
CA THR A 56 1.22 11.54 -20.80
C THR A 56 1.42 12.23 -19.44
N VAL A 57 2.27 11.64 -18.59
CA VAL A 57 2.68 12.26 -17.32
C VAL A 57 3.65 13.39 -17.62
N ALA A 58 3.26 14.62 -17.28
CA ALA A 58 4.07 15.81 -17.46
C ALA A 58 4.97 16.09 -16.24
N THR A 59 4.52 15.77 -15.03
CA THR A 59 5.27 16.06 -13.79
C THR A 59 4.81 15.13 -12.66
N THR A 60 5.76 14.72 -11.81
CA THR A 60 5.50 14.07 -10.52
C THR A 60 5.79 15.07 -9.40
N PHE A 61 4.94 15.13 -8.39
CA PHE A 61 5.08 16.04 -7.25
C PHE A 61 4.64 15.38 -5.95
N ASP A 62 4.77 16.10 -4.83
CA ASP A 62 4.45 15.61 -3.48
C ASP A 62 5.40 14.52 -2.94
N PHE A 63 6.70 14.82 -2.99
CA PHE A 63 7.75 13.97 -2.41
C PHE A 63 7.83 14.05 -0.87
N GLY A 64 6.75 14.43 -0.18
CA GLY A 64 6.72 14.59 1.28
C GLY A 64 7.01 13.30 2.05
N LEU A 65 6.72 12.15 1.44
CA LEU A 65 6.96 10.81 2.00
C LEU A 65 8.18 10.11 1.40
N ALA A 66 8.96 10.78 0.54
CA ALA A 66 10.09 10.16 -0.13
C ALA A 66 11.15 9.66 0.85
N ASP A 67 11.55 8.39 0.71
CA ASP A 67 12.52 7.73 1.59
C ASP A 67 13.32 6.66 0.82
N ARG A 68 14.30 6.05 1.49
CA ARG A 68 15.10 4.96 0.95
C ARG A 68 14.40 3.61 1.12
N THR A 69 13.70 3.16 0.08
CA THR A 69 13.10 1.81 0.00
C THR A 69 13.60 1.06 -1.24
N CYS A 70 12.73 0.50 -2.08
CA CYS A 70 13.07 -0.14 -3.35
C CYS A 70 11.96 0.06 -4.40
N ALA A 71 12.26 -0.20 -5.67
CA ALA A 71 11.30 -0.01 -6.76
C ALA A 71 10.00 -0.82 -6.60
N LEU A 72 10.07 -2.03 -6.02
CA LEU A 72 8.89 -2.85 -5.77
C LEU A 72 7.99 -2.28 -4.67
N HIS A 73 8.54 -1.50 -3.75
CA HIS A 73 7.76 -0.79 -2.73
C HIS A 73 6.90 0.30 -3.35
N ASP A 74 7.47 1.18 -4.17
CA ASP A 74 6.69 2.19 -4.91
C ASP A 74 5.66 1.57 -5.85
N LEU A 75 5.99 0.44 -6.49
CA LEU A 75 5.05 -0.29 -7.34
C LEU A 75 3.88 -0.85 -6.52
N ALA A 76 4.13 -1.41 -5.33
CA ALA A 76 3.07 -1.85 -4.42
C ALA A 76 2.20 -0.67 -3.96
N THR A 77 2.78 0.48 -3.62
CA THR A 77 2.04 1.70 -3.27
C THR A 77 1.17 2.15 -4.43
N ALA A 78 1.71 2.22 -5.65
CA ALA A 78 0.95 2.65 -6.82
C ALA A 78 -0.21 1.71 -7.14
N LEU A 79 -0.03 0.40 -6.97
CA LEU A 79 -1.10 -0.58 -7.11
C LEU A 79 -2.19 -0.40 -6.06
N GLU A 80 -1.82 -0.25 -4.79
CA GLU A 80 -2.77 -0.01 -3.71
C GLU A 80 -3.62 1.23 -3.99
N ARG A 81 -2.95 2.36 -4.28
CA ARG A 81 -3.59 3.66 -4.49
C ARG A 81 -4.41 3.78 -5.78
N THR A 82 -4.12 2.94 -6.78
CA THR A 82 -4.80 2.98 -8.08
C THR A 82 -5.92 1.95 -8.19
N ALA A 83 -5.68 0.76 -7.64
CA ALA A 83 -6.53 -0.40 -7.87
C ALA A 83 -7.44 -0.74 -6.69
N ILE A 84 -7.27 -0.13 -5.52
CA ILE A 84 -8.05 -0.45 -4.32
C ILE A 84 -8.71 0.83 -3.79
N ALA A 85 -10.05 0.84 -3.77
CA ALA A 85 -10.86 1.93 -3.22
C ALA A 85 -10.94 1.85 -1.69
N TRP A 86 -9.80 1.78 -0.99
CA TRP A 86 -9.72 1.45 0.44
C TRP A 86 -10.50 2.40 1.36
N LEU A 87 -10.80 3.64 0.93
CA LEU A 87 -11.68 4.56 1.66
C LEU A 87 -13.13 4.05 1.77
N ASP A 88 -13.56 3.19 0.86
CA ASP A 88 -14.89 2.56 0.86
C ASP A 88 -14.95 1.28 1.71
N LEU A 89 -13.83 0.88 2.33
CA LEU A 89 -13.78 -0.32 3.18
C LEU A 89 -14.74 -0.17 4.37
N GLY A 90 -15.56 -1.20 4.60
CA GLY A 90 -16.57 -1.21 5.66
C GLY A 90 -17.87 -0.49 5.30
N HIS A 91 -17.97 0.09 4.10
CA HIS A 91 -19.17 0.79 3.62
C HIS A 91 -20.05 -0.07 2.69
N GLY A 92 -19.87 -1.40 2.71
CA GLY A 92 -20.70 -2.36 1.98
C GLY A 92 -20.22 -2.70 0.58
N ALA A 93 -19.04 -2.22 0.18
CA ALA A 93 -18.42 -2.47 -1.13
C ALA A 93 -17.18 -3.38 -1.06
N ASP A 94 -16.91 -4.00 0.10
CA ASP A 94 -15.67 -4.74 0.38
C ASP A 94 -15.39 -5.87 -0.64
N GLU A 95 -16.42 -6.49 -1.20
CA GLU A 95 -16.28 -7.56 -2.22
C GLU A 95 -15.87 -7.04 -3.61
N THR A 96 -16.07 -5.74 -3.87
CA THR A 96 -15.77 -5.08 -5.14
C THR A 96 -14.75 -3.94 -4.99
N LEU A 97 -14.06 -3.90 -3.84
CA LEU A 97 -13.15 -2.82 -3.46
C LEU A 97 -11.97 -2.66 -4.41
N ALA A 98 -11.54 -3.75 -5.05
CA ALA A 98 -10.34 -3.79 -5.85
C ALA A 98 -10.59 -4.16 -7.32
N SER A 99 -9.92 -3.45 -8.22
CA SER A 99 -9.92 -3.70 -9.66
C SER A 99 -8.67 -4.46 -10.08
N ALA A 100 -8.80 -5.78 -10.25
CA ALA A 100 -7.71 -6.61 -10.75
C ALA A 100 -7.26 -6.21 -12.16
N ASP A 101 -8.17 -5.66 -12.98
CA ASP A 101 -7.85 -5.16 -14.32
C ASP A 101 -6.97 -3.91 -14.25
N ALA A 102 -7.27 -2.96 -13.36
CA ALA A 102 -6.43 -1.78 -13.15
C ALA A 102 -5.04 -2.16 -12.65
N ALA A 103 -4.97 -3.08 -11.67
CA ALA A 103 -3.70 -3.58 -11.14
C ALA A 103 -2.84 -4.25 -12.23
N ARG A 104 -3.44 -5.13 -13.05
CA ARG A 104 -2.74 -5.79 -14.16
C ARG A 104 -2.30 -4.80 -15.24
N ALA A 105 -3.14 -3.81 -15.57
CA ALA A 105 -2.79 -2.77 -16.53
C ALA A 105 -1.57 -1.96 -16.06
N LEU A 106 -1.51 -1.61 -14.77
CA LEU A 106 -0.38 -0.90 -14.18
C LEU A 106 0.90 -1.76 -14.20
N LEU A 107 0.82 -3.03 -13.79
CA LEU A 107 1.96 -3.96 -13.87
C LEU A 107 2.46 -4.14 -15.31
N ALA A 108 1.55 -4.32 -16.27
CA ALA A 108 1.90 -4.46 -17.68
C ALA A 108 2.56 -3.19 -18.22
N GLY A 109 2.03 -2.01 -17.88
CA GLY A 109 2.62 -0.72 -18.25
C GLY A 109 4.02 -0.54 -17.67
N TYR A 110 4.21 -0.84 -16.38
CA TYR A 110 5.52 -0.78 -15.73
C TYR A 110 6.53 -1.72 -16.39
N ALA A 111 6.10 -2.95 -16.73
CA ALA A 111 6.92 -3.97 -17.38
C ALA A 111 7.44 -3.55 -18.77
N THR A 112 6.82 -2.58 -19.43
CA THR A 112 7.31 -2.02 -20.71
C THR A 112 8.60 -1.20 -20.55
N VAL A 113 8.88 -0.69 -19.34
CA VAL A 113 10.08 0.11 -19.03
C VAL A 113 11.12 -0.72 -18.28
N ARG A 114 10.68 -1.46 -17.26
CA ARG A 114 11.53 -2.38 -16.49
C ARG A 114 10.86 -3.75 -16.46
N PRO A 115 11.45 -4.78 -17.08
CA PRO A 115 10.93 -6.14 -17.00
C PRO A 115 10.69 -6.56 -15.55
N LEU A 116 9.57 -7.22 -15.31
CA LEU A 116 9.22 -7.82 -14.03
C LEU A 116 9.28 -9.33 -14.17
N GLU A 117 10.12 -9.97 -13.35
CA GLU A 117 10.13 -11.42 -13.24
C GLU A 117 8.97 -11.90 -12.36
N ALA A 118 8.65 -13.19 -12.43
CA ALA A 118 7.58 -13.77 -11.60
C ALA A 118 7.81 -13.55 -10.09
N GLU A 119 9.08 -13.53 -9.66
CA GLU A 119 9.46 -13.28 -8.27
C GLU A 119 9.26 -11.80 -7.86
N ASP A 120 9.43 -10.85 -8.78
CA ASP A 120 9.12 -9.43 -8.52
C ASP A 120 7.63 -9.27 -8.27
N VAL A 121 6.78 -9.88 -9.12
CA VAL A 121 5.32 -9.84 -8.97
C VAL A 121 4.88 -10.54 -7.68
N GLU A 122 5.48 -11.67 -7.34
CA GLU A 122 5.21 -12.37 -6.07
C GLU A 122 5.57 -11.48 -4.86
N THR A 123 6.72 -10.81 -4.91
CA THR A 123 7.16 -9.90 -3.84
C THR A 123 6.22 -8.71 -3.69
N VAL A 124 5.82 -8.08 -4.80
CA VAL A 124 4.81 -7.00 -4.81
C VAL A 124 3.49 -7.49 -4.22
N ALA A 125 3.03 -8.68 -4.61
CA ALA A 125 1.79 -9.27 -4.09
C ALA A 125 1.85 -9.57 -2.58
N ARG A 126 3.03 -9.90 -2.04
CA ARG A 126 3.25 -10.06 -0.59
C ARG A 126 3.37 -8.74 0.14
N LEU A 127 3.89 -7.71 -0.52
CA LEU A 127 4.07 -6.39 0.07
C LEU A 127 2.76 -5.60 0.16
N LEU A 128 1.88 -5.74 -0.83
CA LEU A 128 0.61 -5.02 -0.95
C LEU A 128 -0.21 -4.90 0.36
N PRO A 129 -0.42 -5.99 1.13
CA PRO A 129 -1.17 -5.90 2.39
C PRO A 129 -0.52 -5.02 3.46
N LEU A 130 0.80 -4.83 3.39
CA LEU A 130 1.61 -4.13 4.39
C LEU A 130 2.13 -2.76 3.93
N VAL A 131 1.99 -2.43 2.64
CA VAL A 131 2.51 -1.16 2.07
C VAL A 131 1.87 0.07 2.70
N HIS A 132 0.67 -0.09 3.28
CA HIS A 132 -0.10 0.97 3.91
C HIS A 132 0.37 1.30 5.35
N VAL A 133 1.20 0.46 5.98
CA VAL A 133 1.56 0.59 7.40
C VAL A 133 2.25 1.93 7.70
N GLU A 134 3.30 2.28 6.94
CA GLU A 134 4.04 3.54 7.17
C GLU A 134 3.19 4.79 6.95
N PHE A 135 2.33 4.77 5.94
CA PHE A 135 1.36 5.85 5.70
C PHE A 135 0.38 5.97 6.88
N ALA A 136 -0.22 4.88 7.32
CA ALA A 136 -1.21 4.93 8.39
C ALA A 136 -0.58 5.41 9.71
N LEU A 137 0.65 5.02 10.03
CA LEU A 137 1.39 5.55 11.18
C LEU A 137 1.68 7.06 11.04
N SER A 138 1.81 7.56 9.80
CA SER A 138 1.99 8.99 9.46
C SER A 138 0.73 9.80 9.63
N GLU A 139 -0.38 9.27 9.16
CA GLU A 139 -1.69 9.84 9.43
C GLU A 139 -1.98 9.89 10.93
N ILE A 140 -1.66 8.85 11.71
CA ILE A 140 -1.84 8.86 13.17
C ILE A 140 -1.01 9.96 13.84
N ASP A 141 0.28 10.08 13.51
CA ASP A 141 1.15 11.12 14.10
C ASP A 141 0.65 12.53 13.73
N TYR A 142 0.16 12.71 12.51
CA TYR A 142 -0.42 13.97 12.02
C TYR A 142 -1.76 14.30 12.69
N PHE A 143 -2.72 13.38 12.67
CA PHE A 143 -4.04 13.57 13.26
C PHE A 143 -3.94 13.80 14.77
N ASN A 144 -3.20 12.96 15.49
CA ASN A 144 -3.09 13.07 16.94
C ASN A 144 -2.24 14.27 17.35
N GLY A 145 -1.15 14.55 16.64
CA GLY A 145 -0.17 15.57 17.02
C GLY A 145 -0.49 16.98 16.50
N VAL A 146 -0.69 17.10 15.19
CA VAL A 146 -0.85 18.40 14.52
C VAL A 146 -2.30 18.88 14.60
N LEU A 147 -3.25 17.99 14.33
CA LEU A 147 -4.67 18.34 14.31
C LEU A 147 -5.37 18.15 15.66
N GLY A 148 -4.78 17.40 16.58
CA GLY A 148 -5.41 17.03 17.85
C GLY A 148 -6.72 16.25 17.67
N ASN A 149 -6.88 15.57 16.54
CA ASN A 149 -8.08 14.83 16.17
C ASN A 149 -7.92 13.34 16.49
N ALA A 150 -8.32 12.95 17.69
CA ALA A 150 -8.22 11.57 18.16
C ALA A 150 -9.14 10.59 17.41
N SER A 151 -10.28 11.05 16.86
CA SER A 151 -11.15 10.16 16.08
C SER A 151 -10.52 9.79 14.76
N ASP A 152 -9.87 10.74 14.09
CA ASP A 152 -9.19 10.47 12.81
C ASP A 152 -7.94 9.62 13.03
N ALA A 153 -7.21 9.83 14.14
CA ALA A 153 -6.11 8.94 14.54
C ALA A 153 -6.60 7.49 14.79
N THR A 154 -7.75 7.32 15.45
CA THR A 154 -8.39 6.01 15.64
C THR A 154 -8.80 5.40 14.30
N LEU A 155 -9.39 6.19 13.40
CA LEU A 155 -9.75 5.73 12.06
C LEU A 155 -8.52 5.29 11.25
N ALA A 156 -7.41 6.00 11.36
CA ALA A 156 -6.16 5.61 10.71
C ALA A 156 -5.60 4.28 11.26
N TRP A 157 -5.72 4.05 12.57
CA TRP A 157 -5.33 2.78 13.18
C TRP A 157 -6.26 1.62 12.79
N ASP A 158 -7.56 1.76 13.04
CA ASP A 158 -8.53 0.68 12.84
C ASP A 158 -8.85 0.42 11.37
N GLY A 159 -8.98 1.48 10.58
CA GLY A 159 -9.34 1.44 9.16
C GLY A 159 -8.13 1.35 8.26
N TYR A 160 -7.27 2.36 8.26
CA TYR A 160 -6.20 2.50 7.25
C TYR A 160 -5.09 1.48 7.46
N LEU A 161 -4.80 1.09 8.71
CA LEU A 161 -3.79 0.07 9.03
C LEU A 161 -4.43 -1.31 9.15
N LEU A 162 -5.20 -1.56 10.22
CA LEU A 162 -5.65 -2.91 10.56
C LEU A 162 -6.74 -3.41 9.61
N GLY A 163 -7.75 -2.59 9.33
CA GLY A 163 -8.86 -2.93 8.45
C GLY A 163 -8.38 -3.21 7.03
N HIS A 164 -7.60 -2.29 6.46
CA HIS A 164 -6.98 -2.43 5.15
C HIS A 164 -6.19 -3.74 5.04
N ALA A 165 -5.27 -4.00 5.97
CA ALA A 165 -4.45 -5.20 5.90
C ALA A 165 -5.27 -6.49 6.12
N ARG A 166 -6.30 -6.46 6.99
CA ARG A 166 -7.24 -7.58 7.18
C ARG A 166 -8.10 -7.85 5.95
N TRP A 167 -8.44 -6.84 5.15
CA TRP A 167 -9.19 -7.05 3.91
C TRP A 167 -8.46 -8.00 2.96
N PHE A 168 -7.13 -7.98 2.93
CA PHE A 168 -6.35 -8.94 2.14
C PHE A 168 -6.50 -10.39 2.61
N LEU A 169 -6.91 -10.64 3.86
CA LEU A 169 -7.22 -11.99 4.38
C LEU A 169 -8.64 -12.46 4.01
N SER A 170 -9.49 -11.57 3.50
CA SER A 170 -10.83 -11.91 3.02
C SER A 170 -10.77 -12.70 1.71
N ARG A 171 -11.91 -13.28 1.32
CA ARG A 171 -12.05 -13.93 0.01
C ARG A 171 -11.74 -12.97 -1.15
N ALA A 172 -12.28 -11.75 -1.10
CA ALA A 172 -12.08 -10.74 -2.15
C ALA A 172 -10.61 -10.32 -2.26
N GLY A 173 -9.97 -10.05 -1.12
CA GLY A 173 -8.55 -9.73 -1.05
C GLY A 173 -7.65 -10.84 -1.59
N GLN A 174 -7.90 -12.09 -1.20
CA GLN A 174 -7.17 -13.24 -1.72
C GLN A 174 -7.42 -13.46 -3.22
N ALA A 175 -8.65 -13.24 -3.70
CA ALA A 175 -8.96 -13.31 -5.13
C ALA A 175 -8.20 -12.23 -5.93
N PHE A 176 -8.14 -11.00 -5.42
CA PHE A 176 -7.35 -9.91 -6.01
C PHE A 176 -5.86 -10.26 -6.05
N LEU A 177 -5.29 -10.70 -4.92
CA LEU A 177 -3.89 -11.13 -4.82
C LEU A 177 -3.55 -12.33 -5.72
N HIS A 178 -4.49 -13.23 -5.96
CA HIS A 178 -4.31 -14.31 -6.95
C HIS A 178 -4.32 -13.75 -8.38
N ALA A 179 -5.26 -12.85 -8.67
CA ALA A 179 -5.47 -12.28 -9.99
C ALA A 179 -4.30 -11.42 -10.49
N ILE A 180 -3.53 -10.78 -9.59
CA ILE A 180 -2.32 -10.01 -9.94
C ILE A 180 -1.09 -10.89 -10.21
N ARG A 181 -1.03 -12.10 -9.61
CA ARG A 181 0.07 -13.06 -9.81
C ARG A 181 -0.03 -13.77 -11.15
N MET A 182 -1.25 -13.88 -11.68
CA MET A 182 -1.48 -14.49 -12.98
C MET A 182 -0.99 -13.54 -14.07
N PRO A 183 -0.20 -14.03 -15.05
CA PRO A 183 0.10 -13.25 -16.23
C PRO A 183 -1.20 -12.78 -16.89
N ALA A 184 -1.23 -11.55 -17.41
CA ALA A 184 -2.31 -11.13 -18.28
C ALA A 184 -2.40 -12.15 -19.43
N GLY A 185 -3.59 -12.73 -19.64
CA GLY A 185 -3.80 -13.78 -20.65
C GLY A 185 -3.28 -13.33 -22.02
N ALA A 186 -2.51 -14.23 -22.65
CA ALA A 186 -2.06 -14.10 -24.03
C ALA A 186 -3.22 -14.09 -25.03
#